data_AF-E7DPR4-F1
#
_entry.id   AF-E7DPR4-F1
#
_cell.length_a   1.000
_cell.length_b   1.000
_cell.length_c   1.000
_cell.angle_alpha   90.00
_cell.angle_beta   90.00
_cell.angle_gamma   90.00
#
_symmetry.space_group_name_H-M   'P 1'
#
loop_
_entity.id
_entity.type
_entity.pdbx_description
1 polymer ?
#
loop_
_entity_poly.entity_id
_entity_poly.type
_entity_poly.pdbx_seq_one_letter_code
_entity_poly.pdbx_strand_id
1 'polypeptide(L)' 'MLPNLITLLNSLNQRLGKGESEAIALGIELNADYILLDDSAARREAKRLGLSIKGTLAVIKNINKDGKINI' A
#
# COMPACT_ATOMS: atom_id res chain seq x y z
N MET A 1 1.45 22.33 8.32
CA MET A 1 0.66 21.49 9.24
C MET A 1 0.18 20.29 8.46
N LEU A 2 0.22 19.07 9.02
CA LEU A 2 -0.14 17.79 8.42
C LEU A 2 -1.59 17.32 8.78
N PRO A 3 -2.64 18.18 8.83
CA PRO A 3 -3.95 17.76 9.34
C PRO A 3 -4.65 16.75 8.42
N ASN A 4 -4.20 16.62 7.16
CA ASN A 4 -4.81 15.72 6.20
C ASN A 4 -4.45 14.25 6.45
N LEU A 5 -3.21 13.96 6.89
CA LEU A 5 -2.73 12.58 6.99
C LEU A 5 -3.36 11.82 8.16
N ILE A 6 -3.38 12.42 9.35
CA ILE A 6 -4.00 11.80 10.53
C ILE A 6 -5.50 11.63 10.34
N THR A 7 -6.18 12.60 9.72
CA THR A 7 -7.60 12.50 9.37
C THR A 7 -7.86 11.36 8.38
N LEU A 8 -7.04 11.25 7.33
CA LEU A 8 -7.11 10.15 6.37
C LEU A 8 -6.88 8.80 7.05
N LEU A 9 -5.85 8.69 7.87
CA LEU A 9 -5.52 7.46 8.59
C LEU A 9 -6.68 7.02 9.50
N ASN A 10 -7.26 7.96 10.26
CA ASN A 10 -8.41 7.69 11.11
C ASN A 10 -9.64 7.26 10.30
N SER A 11 -9.86 7.85 9.11
CA SER A 11 -10.93 7.42 8.21
C SER A 11 -10.70 6.01 7.67
N LEU A 12 -9.47 5.69 7.24
CA LEU A 12 -9.11 4.37 6.72
C LEU A 12 -9.27 3.29 7.79
N ASN A 13 -8.83 3.57 9.03
CA ASN A 13 -8.95 2.67 10.18
C ASN A 13 -10.39 2.26 10.52
N GLN A 14 -11.41 2.99 10.06
CA GLN A 14 -12.81 2.60 10.27
C GLN A 14 -13.22 1.39 9.41
N ARG A 15 -12.48 1.10 8.34
CA ARG A 15 -12.85 0.07 7.34
C ARG A 15 -11.71 -0.85 6.93
N LEU A 16 -10.46 -0.54 7.27
CA LEU A 16 -9.28 -1.32 6.97
C LEU A 16 -8.50 -1.65 8.25
N GLY A 17 -7.60 -2.65 8.17
CA GLY A 17 -6.63 -2.90 9.23
C GLY A 17 -5.67 -1.73 9.42
N LYS A 18 -5.14 -1.58 10.64
CA LYS A 18 -4.23 -0.46 10.98
C LYS A 18 -2.99 -0.42 10.09
N GLY A 19 -2.32 -1.55 9.90
CA GLY A 19 -1.12 -1.62 9.05
C GLY A 19 -1.40 -1.28 7.59
N GLU A 20 -2.52 -1.74 7.03
CA GLU A 20 -2.93 -1.39 5.66
C GLU A 20 -3.25 0.10 5.54
N SER A 21 -3.93 0.67 6.54
CA SER A 21 -4.25 2.09 6.59
C SER A 21 -2.99 2.96 6.67
N GLU A 22 -2.03 2.57 7.50
CA GLU A 22 -0.72 3.22 7.64
C GLU A 22 0.08 3.12 6.33
N ALA A 23 0.11 1.95 5.69
CA ALA A 23 0.79 1.77 4.40
C ALA A 23 0.22 2.67 3.29
N ILE A 24 -1.11 2.81 3.23
CA ILE A 24 -1.77 3.73 2.28
C ILE A 24 -1.42 5.19 2.59
N ALA A 25 -1.56 5.59 3.85
CA ALA A 25 -1.28 6.96 4.29
C ALA A 25 0.18 7.33 4.01
N LEU A 26 1.12 6.46 4.39
CA LEU A 26 2.55 6.66 4.16
C LEU A 26 2.90 6.68 2.67
N GLY A 27 2.27 5.84 1.86
CA GLY A 27 2.44 5.85 0.41
C GLY A 27 2.09 7.19 -0.23
N ILE A 28 1.01 7.82 0.24
CA ILE A 28 0.61 9.16 -0.20
C ILE A 28 1.61 10.21 0.28
N GLU A 29 1.97 10.18 1.57
CA GLU A 29 2.91 11.14 2.17
C GLU A 29 4.26 11.15 1.44
N LEU A 30 4.78 9.96 1.12
CA LEU A 30 6.08 9.79 0.46
C LEU A 30 6.01 9.93 -1.06
N ASN A 31 4.83 10.09 -1.66
CA ASN A 31 4.62 9.97 -3.11
C ASN A 31 5.26 8.70 -3.69
N ALA A 32 5.01 7.56 -3.04
CA ALA A 32 5.65 6.30 -3.40
C ALA A 32 5.23 5.84 -4.81
N ASP A 33 6.18 5.30 -5.57
CA ASP A 33 5.91 4.73 -6.90
C ASP A 33 4.93 3.55 -6.82
N TYR A 34 5.05 2.74 -5.76
CA TYR A 34 4.18 1.62 -5.45
C TYR A 34 4.03 1.44 -3.95
N ILE A 35 2.85 1.00 -3.53
CA ILE A 35 2.62 0.43 -2.21
C ILE A 35 2.39 -1.09 -2.31
N LEU A 36 2.77 -1.82 -1.26
CA LEU A 36 2.46 -3.23 -1.13
C LEU A 36 1.22 -3.41 -0.28
N LEU A 37 0.20 -4.07 -0.83
CA LEU A 37 -1.01 -4.47 -0.11
C LEU A 37 -1.44 -5.84 -0.62
N ASP A 38 -1.78 -6.76 0.25
CA ASP A 38 -2.34 -8.07 -0.15
C ASP A 38 -3.81 -8.22 0.22
N ASP A 39 -4.36 -7.35 1.08
CA ASP A 39 -5.79 -7.33 1.36
C ASP A 39 -6.62 -6.72 0.21
N SER A 40 -7.76 -7.35 -0.08
CA SER A 40 -8.61 -6.93 -1.21
C SER A 40 -9.32 -5.60 -0.96
N ALA A 41 -9.73 -5.30 0.28
CA ALA A 41 -10.40 -4.05 0.62
C ALA A 41 -9.40 -2.89 0.63
N ALA A 42 -8.22 -3.09 1.20
CA ALA A 42 -7.13 -2.12 1.16
C ALA A 42 -6.74 -1.79 -0.29
N ARG A 43 -6.63 -2.81 -1.15
CA ARG A 43 -6.36 -2.61 -2.58
C ARG A 43 -7.39 -1.75 -3.29
N ARG A 44 -8.68 -1.94 -2.99
CA ARG A 44 -9.76 -1.13 -3.59
C ARG A 44 -9.66 0.32 -3.14
N GLU A 45 -9.44 0.56 -1.85
CA GLU A 45 -9.30 1.91 -1.31
C GLU A 45 -8.05 2.63 -1.85
N ALA A 46 -6.90 1.96 -1.88
CA ALA A 46 -5.68 2.53 -2.45
C ALA A 46 -5.84 2.91 -3.93
N LYS A 47 -6.48 2.06 -4.74
CA LYS A 47 -6.78 2.39 -6.15
C LYS A 47 -7.69 3.60 -6.26
N ARG A 48 -8.72 3.70 -5.40
CA ARG A 48 -9.63 4.85 -5.37
C ARG A 48 -8.90 6.16 -5.04
N LEU A 49 -7.85 6.07 -4.23
CA LEU A 49 -6.96 7.18 -3.87
C LEU A 49 -5.86 7.45 -4.92
N GLY A 50 -5.85 6.73 -6.04
CA GLY A 50 -4.90 6.95 -7.14
C GLY A 50 -3.53 6.30 -6.95
N LEU A 51 -3.37 5.42 -5.96
CA LEU A 51 -2.09 4.76 -5.70
C LEU A 51 -1.86 3.56 -6.62
N SER A 52 -0.61 3.40 -7.03
CA SER A 52 -0.11 2.21 -7.72
C SER A 52 0.21 1.11 -6.72
N ILE A 53 -0.23 -0.12 -6.99
CA ILE A 53 -0.18 -1.22 -6.01
C ILE A 53 0.57 -2.42 -6.57
N LYS A 54 1.39 -3.05 -5.73
CA LYS A 54 1.94 -4.39 -5.94
C LYS A 54 1.47 -5.33 -4.82
N GLY A 55 1.42 -6.62 -5.13
CA GLY A 55 1.30 -7.66 -4.11
C GLY A 55 2.63 -8.30 -3.83
N THR A 56 2.73 -9.01 -2.72
CA THR A 56 3.96 -9.71 -2.32
C THR A 56 4.42 -10.69 -3.41
N LEU A 57 3.50 -11.44 -4.03
CA LEU A 57 3.84 -12.35 -5.14
C LEU A 57 4.42 -11.64 -6.37
N ALA A 58 3.99 -10.41 -6.66
CA ALA A 58 4.55 -9.64 -7.77
C ALA A 58 6.00 -9.23 -7.48
N VAL A 59 6.29 -8.87 -6.22
CA VAL A 59 7.65 -8.57 -5.77
C VAL A 59 8.54 -9.81 -5.81
N ILE A 60 8.09 -10.92 -5.24
CA ILE A 60 8.80 -12.20 -5.27
C ILE A 60 9.09 -12.64 -6.70
N LYS A 61 8.10 -12.57 -7.59
CA LYS A 61 8.27 -12.92 -9.01
C LYS A 61 9.33 -12.04 -9.71
N ASN A 62 9.40 -10.75 -9.39
CA ASN A 62 10.42 -9.87 -9.94
C ASN A 62 11.81 -10.23 -9.41
N ILE A 63 11.94 -10.50 -8.11
CA ILE A 63 13.21 -10.90 -7.49
C ILE A 63 13.71 -12.23 -8.07
N ASN A 64 12.82 -13.19 -8.34
CA ASN A 64 13.17 -14.45 -8.99
C ASN A 64 13.62 -14.24 -10.45
N LYS A 65 12.91 -13.42 -11.22
CA LYS A 65 13.30 -13.06 -12.58
C LYS A 65 14.66 -12.36 -12.66
N ASP A 66 14.98 -11.57 -11.65
CA ASP A 66 16.28 -10.91 -11.50
C ASP A 66 17.41 -11.88 -11.07
N GLY A 67 17.11 -13.16 -10.83
CA GLY A 67 18.08 -14.16 -10.38
C GLY A 67 18.54 -13.99 -8.93
N LYS A 68 17.86 -13.15 -8.13
CA LYS A 68 18.23 -12.85 -6.74
C LYS A 68 17.74 -13.92 -5.75
N ILE A 69 16.66 -14.62 -6.09
CA ILE A 69 16.16 -15.79 -5.36
C ILE A 69 15.82 -16.91 -6.33
N ASN A 70 15.94 -18.16 -5.87
CA ASN A 70 15.49 -19.33 -6.60
C ASN A 70 14.42 -20.04 -5.75
N ILE A 71 13.20 -20.14 -6.29
CA ILE A 71 12.00 -20.66 -5.63
C ILE A 71 11.21 -21.55 -6.56
#